data_AF-A0A1I5DHN6-F1
#
_entry.id   AF-A0A1I5DHN6-F1
#
_cell.length_a   1.000
_cell.length_b   1.000
_cell.length_c   1.000
_cell.angle_alpha   90.00
_cell.angle_beta   90.00
_cell.angle_gamma   90.00
#
_symmetry.space_group_name_H-M   'P 1'
#
loop_
_entity.id
_entity.type
_entity.pdbx_description
1 polymer ?
#
loop_
_entity_poly.entity_id
_entity_poly.type
_entity_poly.pdbx_seq_one_letter_code
_entity_poly.pdbx_strand_id
1 'polypeptide(L)'
;MSQSLYVYCILSNDQNYAVRDGCVFIHGQANIMTRAMHTPRGRVTEVSAEQYAQLKDNPVFTLHKENGFITVESRKADPEKVATEMEASDQSAPDTPESLEAEGKDTPKTNNGKGK
;
A
#
# COMPACT_ATOMS: atom_id res chain seq x y z
N MET A 1 -6.49 -22.65 18.09
CA MET A 1 -6.56 -22.20 16.68
C MET A 1 -5.62 -21.02 16.55
N SER A 2 -4.54 -21.13 15.77
CA SER A 2 -3.63 -20.00 15.57
C SER A 2 -4.33 -18.95 14.71
N GLN A 3 -4.45 -17.73 15.22
CA GLN A 3 -5.01 -16.63 14.45
C GLN A 3 -3.96 -16.20 13.40
N SER A 4 -4.30 -16.36 12.13
CA SER A 4 -3.50 -15.86 11.02
C SER A 4 -3.82 -14.39 10.75
N LEU A 5 -2.80 -13.62 10.41
CA LEU A 5 -2.88 -12.23 9.98
C LEU A 5 -2.38 -12.14 8.54
N TYR A 6 -2.97 -11.23 7.78
CA TYR A 6 -2.62 -10.98 6.38
C TYR A 6 -1.85 -9.68 6.29
N VAL A 7 -0.59 -9.77 5.86
CA VAL A 7 0.27 -8.62 5.62
C VAL A 7 0.28 -8.30 4.14
N TYR A 8 -0.18 -7.11 3.80
CA TYR A 8 -0.14 -6.55 2.45
C TYR A 8 1.08 -5.64 2.32
N CYS A 9 1.93 -5.90 1.33
CA CYS A 9 3.17 -5.17 1.11
C CYS A 9 3.24 -4.64 -0.32
N ILE A 10 3.48 -3.33 -0.48
CA ILE A 10 3.66 -2.68 -1.78
C ILE A 10 5.13 -2.44 -2.18
N LEU A 11 6.08 -2.85 -1.34
CA LEU A 11 7.52 -2.68 -1.64
C LEU A 11 7.92 -3.48 -2.88
N SER A 12 8.82 -2.90 -3.67
CA SER A 12 9.36 -3.56 -4.88
C SER A 12 10.25 -4.76 -4.58
N ASN A 13 10.83 -4.84 -3.38
CA ASN A 13 11.69 -5.95 -2.95
C ASN A 13 11.02 -6.81 -1.89
N ASP A 14 11.29 -8.11 -1.91
CA ASP A 14 10.92 -9.02 -0.82
C ASP A 14 11.66 -8.64 0.47
N GLN A 15 10.96 -8.79 1.59
CA GLN A 15 11.50 -8.38 2.89
C GLN A 15 11.72 -9.61 3.78
N ASN A 16 12.91 -9.69 4.36
CA ASN A 16 13.24 -10.66 5.41
C ASN A 16 13.56 -9.88 6.68
N TYR A 17 12.59 -9.81 7.58
CA TYR A 17 12.78 -9.13 8.86
C TYR A 17 13.42 -10.07 9.86
N ALA A 18 14.56 -9.65 10.41
CA ALA A 18 15.15 -10.32 11.56
C ALA A 18 14.24 -10.15 12.79
N VAL A 19 13.88 -11.26 13.41
CA VAL A 19 13.06 -11.33 14.62
C VAL A 19 13.77 -12.20 15.66
N ARG A 20 13.24 -12.22 16.89
CA ARG A 20 13.85 -12.99 18.00
C ARG A 20 14.02 -14.48 17.67
N ASP A 21 13.04 -15.08 17.00
CA ASP A 21 13.03 -16.51 16.69
C ASP A 21 13.52 -16.84 15.26
N GLY A 22 14.22 -15.90 14.60
CA GLY A 22 14.79 -16.11 13.27
C GLY A 22 14.48 -14.99 12.29
N CYS A 23 13.88 -15.33 11.14
CA CYS A 23 13.45 -14.35 10.15
C CYS A 23 11.98 -14.56 9.76
N VAL A 24 11.26 -13.47 9.55
CA VAL A 24 9.92 -13.49 8.97
C VAL A 24 10.00 -12.94 7.56
N PHE A 25 9.62 -13.79 6.60
CA PHE A 25 9.57 -13.45 5.20
C PHE A 25 8.23 -12.80 4.86
N ILE A 26 8.28 -11.63 4.23
CA ILE A 26 7.12 -10.90 3.72
C ILE A 26 7.36 -10.66 2.25
N HIS A 27 6.48 -11.20 1.41
CA HIS A 27 6.61 -11.04 -0.02
C HIS A 27 6.31 -9.59 -0.43
N GLY A 28 7.22 -9.01 -1.20
CA GLY A 28 7.05 -7.72 -1.85
C GLY A 28 6.74 -7.90 -3.33
N GLN A 29 7.42 -7.14 -4.17
CA GLN A 29 7.32 -7.17 -5.64
C GLN A 29 5.93 -6.78 -6.16
N ALA A 30 5.16 -5.99 -5.41
CA ALA A 30 3.83 -5.55 -5.83
C ALA A 30 3.82 -4.79 -7.16
N ASN A 31 4.89 -4.04 -7.46
CA ASN A 31 5.02 -3.21 -8.65
C ASN A 31 5.92 -3.84 -9.73
N ILE A 32 6.29 -5.11 -9.60
CA ILE A 32 7.06 -5.83 -10.61
C ILE A 32 6.09 -6.72 -11.38
N MET A 33 6.15 -6.69 -12.72
CA MET A 33 5.35 -7.59 -13.55
C MET A 33 5.77 -9.04 -13.29
N THR A 34 4.98 -9.75 -12.49
CA THR A 34 5.17 -11.18 -12.18
C THR A 34 3.94 -11.99 -12.59
N ARG A 35 4.04 -13.32 -12.56
CA ARG A 35 2.88 -14.21 -12.80
C ARG A 35 1.88 -14.25 -11.63
N ALA A 36 2.14 -13.54 -10.53
CA ALA A 36 1.28 -13.53 -9.35
C ALA A 36 0.08 -12.59 -9.53
N MET A 37 -1.04 -12.88 -8.85
CA MET A 37 -2.14 -11.91 -8.75
C MET A 37 -1.69 -10.73 -7.88
N HIS A 38 -1.62 -9.55 -8.48
CA HIS A 38 -1.39 -8.29 -7.79
C HIS A 38 -2.72 -7.79 -7.25
N THR A 39 -2.85 -7.66 -5.92
CA THR A 39 -3.97 -6.88 -5.37
C THR A 39 -3.59 -5.41 -5.39
N PRO A 40 -4.54 -4.47 -5.46
CA PRO A 40 -4.18 -3.06 -5.45
C PRO A 40 -3.50 -2.61 -4.14
N ARG A 41 -3.66 -3.38 -3.06
CA ARG A 41 -2.94 -3.26 -1.78
C ARG A 41 -1.54 -3.90 -1.77
N GLY A 42 -1.09 -4.44 -2.89
CA GLY A 42 0.19 -5.13 -3.02
C GLY A 42 0.09 -6.65 -2.88
N ARG A 43 1.20 -7.28 -2.48
CA ARG A 43 1.27 -8.74 -2.33
C ARG A 43 0.92 -9.12 -0.90
N VAL A 44 0.07 -10.14 -0.77
CA VAL A 44 -0.35 -10.65 0.54
C VAL A 44 0.58 -11.76 1.02
N THR A 45 0.96 -11.70 2.29
CA THR A 45 1.67 -12.77 3.01
C THR A 45 0.91 -13.10 4.29
N GLU A 46 0.65 -14.39 4.50
CA GLU A 46 0.05 -14.86 5.75
C GLU A 46 1.15 -15.04 6.81
N VAL A 47 0.93 -14.45 7.98
CA VAL A 47 1.82 -14.57 9.14
C VAL A 47 1.02 -14.95 10.38
N SER A 48 1.64 -15.67 11.32
CA SER A 48 0.98 -15.97 12.59
C SER A 48 0.91 -14.74 13.50
N ALA A 49 -0.03 -14.72 14.45
CA ALA A 49 -0.09 -13.67 15.47
C ALA A 49 1.21 -13.53 16.27
N GLU A 50 1.92 -14.64 16.51
CA GLU A 50 3.21 -14.65 17.21
C GLU A 50 4.31 -13.99 16.37
N GLN A 51 4.40 -14.33 15.09
CA GLN A 51 5.33 -13.70 14.15
C GLN A 51 5.05 -12.20 14.03
N TYR A 52 3.79 -11.79 13.96
CA TYR A 52 3.43 -10.38 13.93
C TYR A 52 3.80 -9.64 15.22
N ALA A 53 3.64 -10.28 16.38
CA ALA A 53 4.08 -9.69 17.64
C ALA A 53 5.59 -9.42 17.64
N GLN A 54 6.40 -10.31 17.06
CA GLN A 54 7.84 -10.10 16.92
C GLN A 54 8.20 -9.07 15.84
N LEU A 55 7.43 -9.00 14.74
CA LEU A 55 7.62 -8.00 13.70
C LEU A 55 7.43 -6.58 14.22
N LYS A 56 6.52 -6.36 15.18
CA LYS A 56 6.33 -5.06 15.83
C LYS A 56 7.56 -4.56 16.58
N ASP A 57 8.40 -5.47 17.06
CA ASP A 57 9.66 -5.12 17.74
C ASP A 57 10.75 -4.74 16.72
N ASN A 58 10.56 -5.04 15.42
CA ASN A 58 11.53 -4.72 14.38
C ASN A 58 11.36 -3.26 13.90
N PRO A 59 12.39 -2.40 14.04
CA PRO A 59 12.28 -0.99 13.72
C PRO A 59 12.04 -0.73 12.22
N VAL A 60 12.60 -1.56 11.34
CA VAL A 60 12.44 -1.42 9.88
C VAL A 60 11.02 -1.80 9.47
N PHE A 61 10.45 -2.85 10.06
CA PHE A 61 9.06 -3.23 9.82
C PHE A 61 8.10 -2.11 10.24
N THR A 62 8.32 -1.56 11.44
CA THR A 62 7.52 -0.45 11.96
C THR A 62 7.62 0.79 11.06
N LEU A 63 8.82 1.14 10.60
CA LEU A 63 9.03 2.24 9.65
C LEU A 63 8.27 2.02 8.33
N HIS A 64 8.34 0.81 7.75
CA HIS A 64 7.61 0.51 6.52
C HIS A 64 6.09 0.56 6.71
N LYS A 65 5.60 0.16 7.88
CA LYS A 65 4.19 0.26 8.23
C LYS A 65 3.74 1.72 8.40
N GLU A 66 4.51 2.52 9.13
CA GLU A 66 4.23 3.94 9.36
C GLU A 66 4.25 4.76 8.06
N ASN A 67 5.17 4.43 7.15
CA ASN A 67 5.23 5.03 5.81
C ASN A 67 4.14 4.53 4.85
N GLY A 68 3.24 3.64 5.29
CA GLY A 68 2.13 3.14 4.48
C GLY A 68 2.51 2.04 3.46
N PHE A 69 3.75 1.55 3.47
CA PHE A 69 4.16 0.46 2.57
C PHE A 69 3.64 -0.92 2.99
N ILE A 70 3.26 -1.05 4.26
CA ILE A 70 2.77 -2.30 4.84
C ILE A 70 1.44 -2.07 5.56
N THR A 71 0.45 -2.87 5.20
CA THR A 71 -0.85 -2.91 5.89
C THR A 71 -1.08 -4.31 6.47
N VAL A 72 -1.63 -4.41 7.68
CA VAL A 72 -1.88 -5.69 8.35
C VAL A 72 -3.36 -5.80 8.69
N GLU A 73 -4.00 -6.89 8.25
CA GLU A 73 -5.42 -7.14 8.45
C GLU A 73 -5.67 -8.52 9.05
N SER A 74 -6.71 -8.64 9.87
CA SER A 74 -7.14 -9.90 10.48
C SER A 74 -8.07 -10.73 9.60
N ARG A 75 -8.55 -10.15 8.50
CA ARG A 75 -9.39 -10.82 7.50
C ARG A 75 -8.71 -10.65 6.15
N LYS A 76 -8.75 -11.70 5.33
CA LYS A 76 -8.29 -11.62 3.94
C LYS A 76 -9.27 -10.67 3.22
N ALA A 77 -8.82 -9.48 2.86
CA ALA A 77 -9.64 -8.52 2.13
C ALA A 77 -10.07 -9.10 0.78
N ASP A 78 -11.35 -8.98 0.45
CA ASP A 78 -11.87 -9.28 -0.88
C ASP A 78 -11.27 -8.29 -1.89
N PRO A 79 -10.62 -8.77 -2.96
CA PRO A 79 -9.87 -7.93 -3.89
C PRO A 79 -10.74 -6.87 -4.60
N GLU A 80 -12.06 -7.09 -4.73
CA GLU A 80 -12.97 -6.12 -5.35
C GLU A 80 -13.23 -4.88 -4.49
N LYS A 81 -13.24 -4.99 -3.15
CA LYS A 81 -13.47 -3.84 -2.26
C LYS A 81 -12.28 -2.91 -2.14
N VAL A 82 -11.08 -3.44 -2.38
CA VAL A 82 -9.81 -2.72 -2.26
C VAL A 82 -9.61 -1.76 -3.44
N ALA A 83 -10.12 -2.09 -4.62
CA ALA A 83 -10.03 -1.22 -5.80
C ALA A 83 -10.77 0.11 -5.61
N THR A 84 -11.82 0.13 -4.79
CA THR A 84 -12.63 1.34 -4.54
C THR A 84 -11.94 2.36 -3.63
N GLU A 85 -10.95 1.97 -2.82
CA GLU A 85 -10.21 2.87 -1.93
C GLU A 85 -8.98 3.53 -2.60
N MET A 86 -8.68 3.22 -3.87
CA MET A 86 -7.60 3.86 -4.63
C MET A 86 -7.94 5.25 -5.17
N GLU A 87 -9.20 5.70 -5.04
CA GLU A 87 -9.63 7.05 -5.44
C GLU A 87 -9.46 8.10 -4.33
N ALA A 88 -8.71 7.81 -3.26
CA ALA A 88 -8.30 8.85 -2.33
C ALA A 88 -7.06 9.56 -2.92
N SER A 89 -7.30 10.63 -3.68
CA SER A 89 -6.31 11.60 -4.14
C SER A 89 -5.26 11.84 -3.06
N ASP A 90 -4.02 11.40 -3.30
CA ASP A 90 -2.89 11.70 -2.42
C ASP A 90 -2.60 13.20 -2.44
N GLN A 91 -1.93 13.73 -1.42
CA GLN A 91 -1.45 15.12 -1.36
C GLN A 91 -0.46 15.48 -2.49
N SER A 92 -0.06 14.49 -3.30
CA SER A 92 0.74 14.61 -4.51
C SER A 92 -0.11 14.68 -5.79
N ALA A 93 -1.42 14.46 -5.70
CA ALA A 93 -2.32 14.52 -6.84
C ALA A 93 -2.42 15.98 -7.33
N PRO A 94 -2.31 16.24 -8.64
CA PRO A 94 -2.49 17.59 -9.16
C PRO A 94 -3.89 18.09 -8.83
N ASP A 95 -3.98 19.33 -8.35
CA ASP A 95 -5.26 19.96 -8.03
C ASP A 95 -6.21 19.88 -9.22
N THR A 96 -7.40 19.32 -8.99
CA THR A 96 -8.46 19.33 -9.99
C THR A 96 -9.06 20.73 -10.08
N PRO A 97 -9.63 21.13 -11.23
CA PRO A 97 -10.25 22.46 -11.37
C PRO A 97 -11.32 22.72 -10.30
N GLU A 98 -12.05 21.68 -9.84
CA GLU A 98 -13.04 21.81 -8.77
C GLU A 98 -12.39 22.12 -7.40
N SER A 99 -11.16 21.64 -7.16
CA SER A 99 -10.41 21.92 -5.92
C SER A 99 -9.81 23.33 -5.91
N LEU A 100 -9.42 23.86 -7.08
CA LEU A 100 -8.91 25.22 -7.24
C LEU A 100 -10.01 26.29 -7.06
N GLU A 101 -11.23 26.00 -7.51
CA GLU A 101 -12.40 26.87 -7.32
C GLU A 101 -12.81 26.96 -5.83
N ALA A 102 -12.66 25.87 -5.08
CA ALA A 102 -12.94 25.85 -3.63
C ALA A 102 -11.90 26.63 -2.80
N GLU A 103 -10.65 26.73 -3.28
CA GLU A 103 -9.57 27.49 -2.63
C GLU A 103 -9.43 28.95 -3.10
N GLY A 104 -10.28 29.41 -4.04
CA GLY A 104 -10.29 30.79 -4.51
C GLY A 104 -9.03 31.24 -5.28
N LYS A 105 -8.28 30.30 -5.87
CA LYS A 105 -7.09 30.58 -6.68
C LYS A 105 -7.46 30.67 -8.17
N ASP A 106 -6.79 31.55 -8.90
CA ASP A 106 -6.99 31.71 -10.35
C ASP A 106 -6.71 30.41 -11.11
N THR A 107 -7.69 29.95 -11.88
CA THR A 107 -7.56 28.76 -12.72
C THR A 107 -6.62 29.02 -13.89
N PRO A 108 -5.74 28.06 -14.26
CA PRO A 108 -4.91 28.20 -15.45
C PRO A 108 -5.81 28.23 -16.70
N LYS A 109 -5.74 29.31 -17.48
CA LYS A 109 -6.43 29.40 -18.78
C LYS A 109 -5.81 28.39 -19.75
N THR A 110 -6.50 27.29 -20.01
CA THR A 110 -6.13 26.36 -21.07
C THR A 110 -6.47 26.97 -22.43
N ASN A 111 -5.48 27.10 -23.30
CA ASN A 111 -5.73 27.42 -24.70
C ASN A 111 -6.13 26.12 -25.41
N ASN A 112 -7.44 25.90 -25.59
CA ASN A 112 -7.94 24.91 -26.55
C ASN A 112 -7.58 25.35 -27.98
N GLY A 113 -6.31 25.14 -28.35
CA GLY A 113 -5.84 25.25 -29.73
C GLY A 113 -6.21 23.98 -30.47
N LYS A 114 -7.29 24.03 -31.26
CA LYS A 114 -7.60 23.07 -32.32
C LYS A 114 -6.35 22.84 -33.18
N GLY A 115 -5.68 21.71 -32.98
CA GLY A 115 -4.74 21.15 -33.96
C GLY A 115 -5.52 20.68 -35.18
N LYS A 116 -5.11 21.18 -36.35
CA LYS A 116 -5.65 20.89 -37.69
C LYS A 116 -5.60 19.41 -38.05
#